data_AF-A0A536L8R4-F1
#
_entry.id   AF-A0A536L8R4-F1
#
_cell.length_a   1.000
_cell.length_b   1.000
_cell.length_c   1.000
_cell.angle_alpha   90.00
_cell.angle_beta   90.00
_cell.angle_gamma   90.00
#
_symmetry.space_group_name_H-M   'P 1'
#
loop_
_entity.id
_entity.type
_entity.pdbx_description
1 polymer ?
#
loop_
_entity_poly.entity_id
_entity_poly.type
_entity_poly.pdbx_seq_one_letter_code
_entity_poly.pdbx_strand_id
1 'polypeptide(L)'
;MAKVRAALIQAHANMPKEEAIKKHEELIGEAAAKGAQITCLQEIFFGPYFCAEQDPKWYDTAERDDGPTVRRMQALAKKHKMALVVPFYEEAQTGVYYNTAVLIENDGTVLGKYRKTHIPHVGPCFWEKFYFKPGNLGYPVWDTSVGRVGILICYDRHFPEPARALGLKGAELVFNPSATVKSLSRYLWELEQPAHAVANGYWIGAINRVGVEKPLNEAQFYGSSYFCDPRGRIIGKASETEDEVLVCDLDMDMNREVRNTWQFLRDRRPESYEELVRELP
;
A
#
# COMPACT_ATOMS: atom_id res chain seq x y z
N MET A 1 -0.61 -21.94 -14.64
CA MET A 1 -1.78 -21.53 -13.85
C MET A 1 -1.35 -21.26 -12.42
N ALA A 2 -0.59 -20.19 -12.19
CA ALA A 2 -0.35 -19.72 -10.83
C ALA A 2 -1.48 -18.77 -10.44
N LYS A 3 -2.56 -19.30 -9.86
CA LYS A 3 -3.58 -18.46 -9.20
C LYS A 3 -3.08 -18.10 -7.80
N VAL A 4 -3.13 -16.82 -7.46
CA VAL A 4 -2.82 -16.32 -6.13
C VAL A 4 -4.09 -15.78 -5.51
N ARG A 5 -4.50 -16.30 -4.35
CA ARG A 5 -5.60 -15.71 -3.58
C ARG A 5 -5.06 -14.59 -2.71
N ALA A 6 -5.43 -13.35 -2.98
CA ALA A 6 -4.95 -12.16 -2.27
C ALA A 6 -6.08 -11.44 -1.55
N ALA A 7 -5.76 -10.78 -0.44
CA ALA A 7 -6.72 -9.99 0.33
C ALA A 7 -6.29 -8.53 0.54
N LEU A 8 -7.27 -7.64 0.60
CA LEU A 8 -7.13 -6.25 1.02
C LEU A 8 -8.02 -6.02 2.23
N ILE A 9 -7.48 -5.38 3.26
CA ILE A 9 -8.23 -5.04 4.47
C ILE A 9 -8.42 -3.53 4.51
N GLN A 10 -9.68 -3.10 4.47
CA GLN A 10 -10.08 -1.75 4.84
C GLN A 10 -10.84 -1.76 6.15
N ALA A 11 -10.61 -0.76 6.99
CA ALA A 11 -11.30 -0.63 8.26
C ALA A 11 -11.27 0.81 8.79
N HIS A 12 -12.25 1.12 9.64
CA HIS A 12 -12.17 2.23 10.56
C HIS A 12 -11.03 1.99 11.54
N ALA A 13 -10.21 3.00 11.79
CA ALA A 13 -9.14 2.89 12.79
C ALA A 13 -9.05 4.10 13.74
N ASN A 14 -10.07 4.96 13.79
CA ASN A 14 -10.20 6.04 14.78
C ASN A 14 -10.49 5.50 16.20
N MET A 15 -9.52 4.83 16.79
CA MET A 15 -9.54 4.22 18.12
C MET A 15 -8.12 4.15 18.69
N PRO A 16 -7.94 3.84 19.99
CA PRO A 16 -6.62 3.63 20.57
C PRO A 16 -5.80 2.59 19.81
N LYS A 17 -4.49 2.79 19.74
CA LYS A 17 -3.55 1.97 18.96
C LYS A 17 -3.70 0.47 19.20
N GLU A 18 -3.77 0.04 20.46
CA GLU A 18 -3.89 -1.38 20.79
C GLU A 18 -5.22 -2.00 20.31
N GLU A 19 -6.33 -1.25 20.40
CA GLU A 19 -7.63 -1.69 19.90
C GLU A 19 -7.62 -1.79 18.37
N ALA A 20 -7.02 -0.80 17.70
CA ALA A 20 -6.86 -0.81 16.25
C ALA A 20 -6.00 -2.00 15.80
N ILE A 21 -4.90 -2.31 16.50
CA ILE A 21 -4.08 -3.48 16.18
C ILE A 21 -4.92 -4.75 16.33
N LYS A 22 -5.54 -5.01 17.48
CA LYS A 22 -6.34 -6.22 17.74
C LYS A 22 -7.42 -6.43 16.69
N LYS A 23 -8.15 -5.37 16.33
CA LYS A 23 -9.15 -5.40 15.25
C LYS A 23 -8.54 -5.88 13.93
N HIS A 24 -7.37 -5.36 13.56
CA HIS A 24 -6.70 -5.81 12.33
C HIS A 24 -6.15 -7.23 12.44
N GLU A 25 -5.73 -7.70 13.63
CA GLU A 25 -5.35 -9.11 13.83
C GLU A 25 -6.53 -10.06 13.57
N GLU A 26 -7.75 -9.67 13.99
CA GLU A 26 -8.98 -10.42 13.70
C GLU A 26 -9.31 -10.43 12.20
N LEU A 27 -9.22 -9.27 11.54
CA LEU A 27 -9.44 -9.15 10.08
C LEU A 27 -8.39 -9.94 9.28
N ILE A 28 -7.13 -9.99 9.72
CA ILE A 28 -6.09 -10.86 9.16
C ILE A 28 -6.47 -12.33 9.33
N GLY A 29 -7.00 -12.70 10.49
CA GLY A 29 -7.52 -14.05 10.74
C GLY A 29 -8.66 -14.43 9.80
N GLU A 30 -9.58 -13.49 9.53
CA GLU A 30 -10.65 -13.66 8.54
C GLU A 30 -10.11 -13.83 7.12
N ALA A 31 -9.13 -13.02 6.70
CA ALA A 31 -8.47 -13.16 5.40
C ALA A 31 -7.84 -14.54 5.23
N ALA A 32 -7.13 -15.00 6.27
CA ALA A 32 -6.54 -16.33 6.30
C ALA A 32 -7.61 -17.45 6.24
N ALA A 33 -8.72 -17.31 6.95
CA ALA A 33 -9.84 -18.26 6.91
C ALA A 33 -10.50 -18.35 5.52
N LYS A 34 -10.49 -17.24 4.75
CA LYS A 34 -10.90 -17.20 3.34
C LYS A 34 -9.85 -17.76 2.36
N GLY A 35 -8.68 -18.16 2.87
CA GLY A 35 -7.60 -18.78 2.10
C GLY A 35 -6.66 -17.79 1.42
N ALA A 36 -6.58 -16.54 1.90
CA ALA A 36 -5.62 -15.59 1.37
C ALA A 36 -4.17 -16.06 1.61
N GLN A 37 -3.34 -15.92 0.58
CA GLN A 37 -1.91 -16.26 0.58
C GLN A 37 -1.05 -15.01 0.81
N ILE A 38 -1.58 -13.83 0.47
CA ILE A 38 -1.02 -12.53 0.81
C ILE A 38 -2.13 -11.56 1.20
N THR A 39 -1.89 -10.74 2.22
CA THR A 39 -2.83 -9.69 2.67
C THR A 39 -2.13 -8.35 2.79
N CYS A 40 -2.76 -7.27 2.31
CA CYS A 40 -2.29 -5.91 2.54
C CYS A 40 -3.25 -5.14 3.44
N LEU A 41 -2.68 -4.45 4.43
CA LEU A 41 -3.40 -3.52 5.29
C LEU A 41 -3.41 -2.11 4.68
N GLN A 42 -4.30 -1.25 5.17
CA GLN A 42 -4.33 0.18 4.81
C GLN A 42 -3.15 0.97 5.38
N GLU A 43 -2.94 2.19 4.88
CA GLU A 43 -1.88 3.09 5.35
C GLU A 43 -2.07 3.45 6.84
N ILE A 44 -0.99 3.32 7.63
CA ILE A 44 -0.94 3.58 9.08
C ILE A 44 -2.13 2.93 9.79
N PHE A 45 -2.27 1.61 9.67
CA PHE A 45 -3.51 0.90 10.00
C PHE A 45 -3.94 0.98 11.49
N PHE A 46 -3.02 1.24 12.42
CA PHE A 46 -3.24 1.10 13.87
C PHE A 46 -3.60 2.40 14.61
N GLY A 47 -4.45 3.24 14.03
CA GLY A 47 -4.91 4.44 14.72
C GLY A 47 -5.51 5.48 13.79
N PRO A 48 -5.91 6.64 14.34
CA PRO A 48 -6.44 7.73 13.53
C PRO A 48 -5.37 8.22 12.54
N TYR A 49 -5.82 8.70 11.38
CA TYR A 49 -4.94 9.37 10.43
C TYR A 49 -4.50 10.74 11.00
N PHE A 50 -3.42 10.72 11.78
CA PHE A 50 -2.94 11.87 12.55
C PHE A 50 -2.36 13.01 11.71
N CYS A 51 -2.03 12.77 10.44
CA CYS A 51 -1.48 13.77 9.54
C CYS A 51 -2.48 14.88 9.14
N ALA A 52 -3.72 14.83 9.64
CA ALA A 52 -4.68 15.93 9.56
C ALA A 52 -4.32 17.15 10.40
N GLU A 53 -3.48 17.00 11.42
CA GLU A 53 -2.95 18.10 12.23
C GLU A 53 -1.42 18.04 12.29
N GLN A 54 -0.78 19.08 12.81
CA GLN A 54 0.68 19.16 12.99
C GLN A 54 0.98 19.26 14.48
N ASP A 55 1.04 18.10 15.16
CA ASP A 55 1.18 17.99 16.61
C ASP A 55 2.28 16.96 16.97
N PRO A 56 3.36 17.37 17.66
CA PRO A 56 4.43 16.47 18.09
C PRO A 56 3.99 15.26 18.93
N LYS A 57 2.82 15.28 19.58
CA LYS A 57 2.33 14.14 20.38
C LYS A 57 2.28 12.83 19.58
N TRP A 58 2.10 12.91 18.26
CA TRP A 58 2.01 11.73 17.41
C TRP A 58 3.35 11.01 17.24
N TYR A 59 4.48 11.64 17.54
CA TYR A 59 5.79 10.97 17.55
C TYR A 59 5.82 9.75 18.47
N ASP A 60 5.07 9.79 19.59
CA ASP A 60 4.98 8.68 20.54
C ASP A 60 4.28 7.43 19.97
N THR A 61 3.63 7.55 18.81
CA THR A 61 2.97 6.42 18.14
C THR A 61 3.89 5.67 17.17
N ALA A 62 5.04 6.24 16.83
CA ALA A 62 6.03 5.63 15.95
C ALA A 62 6.71 4.42 16.63
N GLU A 63 7.16 3.47 15.82
CA GLU A 63 7.89 2.29 16.29
C GLU A 63 9.10 2.02 15.40
N ARG A 64 10.10 1.35 15.95
CA ARG A 64 11.16 0.75 15.13
C ARG A 64 10.59 -0.37 14.25
N ASP A 65 11.30 -0.70 13.18
CA ASP A 65 10.93 -1.78 12.26
C ASP A 65 11.03 -3.20 12.87
N ASP A 66 11.67 -3.33 14.04
CA ASP A 66 11.66 -4.51 14.89
C ASP A 66 10.76 -4.34 16.13
N GLY A 67 9.88 -3.34 16.10
CA GLY A 67 8.96 -2.97 17.17
C GLY A 67 7.81 -3.95 17.41
N PRO A 68 7.01 -3.73 18.47
CA PRO A 68 5.97 -4.66 18.90
C PRO A 68 4.90 -4.90 17.82
N THR A 69 4.53 -3.90 17.03
CA THR A 69 3.52 -4.06 15.96
C THR A 69 4.05 -4.98 14.86
N VAL A 70 5.28 -4.77 14.38
CA VAL A 70 5.88 -5.64 13.35
C VAL A 70 6.03 -7.08 13.86
N ARG A 71 6.50 -7.27 15.10
CA ARG A 71 6.64 -8.62 15.70
C ARG A 71 5.32 -9.38 15.79
N ARG A 72 4.22 -8.69 16.13
CA ARG A 72 2.87 -9.27 16.12
C ARG A 72 2.46 -9.71 14.72
N MET A 73 2.71 -8.86 13.71
CA MET A 73 2.41 -9.21 12.32
C MET A 73 3.29 -10.38 11.81
N GLN A 74 4.56 -10.47 12.21
CA GLN A 74 5.41 -11.63 11.91
C GLN A 74 4.84 -12.93 12.49
N ALA A 75 4.36 -12.88 13.73
CA ALA A 75 3.73 -14.03 14.37
C ALA A 75 2.44 -14.45 13.65
N LEU A 76 1.62 -13.49 13.20
CA LEU A 76 0.41 -13.76 12.42
C LEU A 76 0.73 -14.33 11.04
N ALA A 77 1.70 -13.76 10.32
CA ALA A 77 2.13 -14.25 9.01
C ALA A 77 2.54 -15.73 9.11
N LYS A 78 3.39 -16.06 10.09
CA LYS A 78 3.82 -17.43 10.37
C LYS A 78 2.67 -18.36 10.78
N LYS A 79 1.80 -17.90 11.68
CA LYS A 79 0.65 -18.66 12.17
C LYS A 79 -0.29 -19.05 11.03
N HIS A 80 -0.55 -18.11 10.13
CA HIS A 80 -1.50 -18.28 9.04
C HIS A 80 -0.87 -18.77 7.73
N LYS A 81 0.47 -18.90 7.68
CA LYS A 81 1.22 -19.21 6.45
C LYS A 81 0.84 -18.27 5.30
N MET A 82 0.79 -16.97 5.60
CA MET A 82 0.31 -15.93 4.71
C MET A 82 1.29 -14.75 4.74
N ALA A 83 1.68 -14.26 3.57
CA ALA A 83 2.50 -13.05 3.47
C ALA A 83 1.67 -11.80 3.85
N LEU A 84 2.32 -10.79 4.45
CA LEU A 84 1.67 -9.55 4.89
C LEU A 84 2.42 -8.32 4.38
N VAL A 85 1.67 -7.36 3.85
CA VAL A 85 2.14 -5.98 3.65
C VAL A 85 1.59 -5.12 4.78
N VAL A 86 2.50 -4.56 5.59
CA VAL A 86 2.16 -3.91 6.86
C VAL A 86 2.69 -2.47 6.87
N PRO A 87 1.84 -1.48 6.54
CA PRO A 87 2.17 -0.06 6.66
C PRO A 87 2.16 0.39 8.13
N PHE A 88 3.17 1.15 8.55
CA PHE A 88 3.32 1.64 9.91
C PHE A 88 4.10 2.96 9.96
N TYR A 89 3.99 3.65 11.10
CA TYR A 89 4.80 4.83 11.38
C TYR A 89 6.16 4.42 11.95
N GLU A 90 7.22 4.57 11.16
CA GLU A 90 8.56 4.13 11.51
C GLU A 90 9.36 5.22 12.22
N GLU A 91 9.98 4.89 13.35
CA GLU A 91 11.11 5.62 13.93
C GLU A 91 12.42 4.93 13.56
N ALA A 92 13.17 5.51 12.61
CA ALA A 92 14.46 4.96 12.17
C ALA A 92 15.55 5.23 13.23
N GLN A 93 15.54 6.45 13.75
CA GLN A 93 16.28 6.93 14.92
C GLN A 93 15.45 8.02 15.58
N THR A 94 15.73 8.34 16.85
CA THR A 94 15.08 9.45 17.54
C THR A 94 15.09 10.73 16.71
N GLY A 95 13.91 11.29 16.47
CA GLY A 95 13.71 12.50 15.65
C GLY A 95 13.74 12.28 14.13
N VAL A 96 13.81 11.04 13.65
CA VAL A 96 13.81 10.70 12.21
C VAL A 96 12.77 9.65 11.93
N TYR A 97 11.67 10.09 11.32
CA TYR A 97 10.52 9.26 11.08
C TYR A 97 10.16 9.14 9.61
N TYR A 98 9.54 8.00 9.27
CA TYR A 98 9.12 7.67 7.92
C TYR A 98 7.73 7.02 7.94
N ASN A 99 6.99 7.21 6.84
CA ASN A 99 5.84 6.39 6.53
C ASN A 99 6.33 5.16 5.77
N THR A 100 6.19 3.97 6.36
CA THR A 100 6.91 2.78 5.95
C THR A 100 5.96 1.60 5.82
N ALA A 101 6.22 0.69 4.89
CA ALA A 101 5.57 -0.62 4.85
C ALA A 101 6.64 -1.71 4.87
N VAL A 102 6.49 -2.69 5.77
CA VAL A 102 7.28 -3.93 5.74
C VAL A 102 6.54 -4.99 4.96
N LEU A 103 7.31 -5.81 4.23
CA LEU A 103 6.81 -7.03 3.61
C LEU A 103 7.31 -8.24 4.41
N ILE A 104 6.36 -8.99 4.94
CA ILE A 104 6.58 -10.17 5.78
C ILE A 104 6.17 -11.40 4.98
N GLU A 105 7.06 -12.38 4.86
CA GLU A 105 6.78 -13.65 4.20
C GLU A 105 5.94 -14.58 5.10
N ASN A 106 5.32 -15.59 4.49
CA ASN A 106 4.47 -16.59 5.12
C ASN A 106 5.13 -17.41 6.26
N ASP A 107 6.45 -17.35 6.42
CA ASP A 107 7.19 -17.98 7.51
C ASP A 107 7.48 -17.02 8.69
N GLY A 108 7.09 -15.74 8.54
CA GLY A 108 7.31 -14.66 9.49
C GLY A 108 8.58 -13.85 9.23
N THR A 109 9.37 -14.16 8.20
CA THR A 109 10.58 -13.41 7.85
C THR A 109 10.22 -12.04 7.26
N VAL A 110 10.83 -10.96 7.77
CA VAL A 110 10.75 -9.64 7.12
C VAL A 110 11.70 -9.63 5.93
N LEU A 111 11.16 -9.60 4.71
CA LEU A 111 11.94 -9.56 3.46
C LEU A 111 12.57 -8.18 3.23
N GLY A 112 11.93 -7.14 3.76
CA GLY A 112 12.42 -5.78 3.71
C GLY A 112 11.30 -4.77 3.96
N LYS A 113 11.61 -3.51 3.68
CA LYS A 113 10.69 -2.39 3.84
C LYS A 113 10.80 -1.38 2.71
N TYR A 114 9.70 -0.68 2.45
CA TYR A 114 9.63 0.49 1.59
C TYR A 114 9.26 1.71 2.43
N ARG A 115 9.93 2.83 2.22
CA ARG A 115 9.60 4.13 2.82
C ARG A 115 8.96 4.99 1.74
N LYS A 116 7.79 5.56 2.04
CA LYS A 116 7.03 6.43 1.13
C LYS A 116 7.94 7.50 0.54
N THR A 117 8.03 7.55 -0.78
CA THR A 117 8.97 8.45 -1.45
C THR A 117 8.37 9.85 -1.59
N HIS A 118 7.12 9.92 -2.06
CA HIS A 118 6.42 11.18 -2.27
C HIS A 118 5.57 11.52 -1.04
N ILE A 119 5.98 12.56 -0.32
CA ILE A 119 5.31 12.99 0.91
C ILE A 119 4.33 14.14 0.61
N PRO A 120 3.01 13.95 0.78
CA PRO A 120 2.06 15.01 0.55
C PRO A 120 2.18 16.13 1.58
N HIS A 121 1.85 17.34 1.13
CA HIS A 121 1.62 18.49 2.00
C HIS A 121 0.49 19.32 1.40
N VAL A 122 -0.72 18.73 1.43
CA VAL A 122 -1.87 19.22 0.68
C VAL A 122 -3.06 19.37 1.62
N GLY A 123 -3.69 20.55 1.57
CA GLY A 123 -4.90 20.81 2.32
C GLY A 123 -6.10 19.97 1.84
N PRO A 124 -7.09 19.71 2.70
CA PRO A 124 -7.20 20.24 4.07
C PRO A 124 -6.49 19.40 5.14
N CYS A 125 -6.08 18.16 4.85
CA CYS A 125 -5.78 17.17 5.89
C CYS A 125 -4.57 16.26 5.63
N PHE A 126 -3.68 16.57 4.68
CA PHE A 126 -2.52 15.75 4.35
C PHE A 126 -1.21 16.49 4.63
N TRP A 127 -0.93 16.80 5.91
CA TRP A 127 0.26 17.53 6.37
C TRP A 127 1.46 16.61 6.63
N GLU A 128 1.65 15.58 5.80
CA GLU A 128 2.60 14.50 6.08
C GLU A 128 4.07 14.95 6.16
N LYS A 129 4.48 16.01 5.43
CA LYS A 129 5.87 16.53 5.53
C LYS A 129 6.26 17.04 6.92
N PHE A 130 5.30 17.29 7.81
CA PHE A 130 5.60 17.60 9.21
C PHE A 130 6.16 16.37 9.95
N TYR A 131 5.69 15.17 9.61
CA TYR A 131 6.03 13.93 10.31
C TYR A 131 7.11 13.12 9.59
N PHE A 132 7.04 13.01 8.26
CA PHE A 132 7.82 12.03 7.52
C PHE A 132 8.90 12.69 6.66
N LYS A 133 10.10 12.13 6.72
CA LYS A 133 11.12 12.39 5.69
C LYS A 133 10.75 11.64 4.40
N PRO A 134 11.13 12.16 3.22
CA PRO A 134 11.07 11.41 1.98
C PRO A 134 11.86 10.09 2.09
N GLY A 135 11.28 9.02 1.56
CA GLY A 135 11.89 7.70 1.55
C GLY A 135 13.23 7.66 0.84
N ASN A 136 14.12 6.78 1.32
CA ASN A 136 15.52 6.71 0.89
C ASN A 136 15.97 5.28 0.53
N LEU A 137 15.01 4.37 0.28
CA LEU A 137 15.28 2.96 -0.04
C LEU A 137 15.04 2.62 -1.52
N GLY A 138 14.71 3.63 -2.33
CA GLY A 138 14.27 3.44 -3.71
C GLY A 138 12.97 2.63 -3.80
N TYR A 139 12.77 1.96 -4.94
CA TYR A 139 11.58 1.15 -5.23
C TYR A 139 11.91 -0.35 -5.26
N PRO A 140 12.08 -1.03 -4.11
CA PRO A 140 12.40 -2.45 -4.07
C PRO A 140 11.25 -3.34 -4.57
N VAL A 141 11.61 -4.51 -5.10
CA VAL A 141 10.71 -5.61 -5.44
C VAL A 141 11.27 -6.85 -4.77
N TRP A 142 10.41 -7.61 -4.09
CA TRP A 142 10.82 -8.80 -3.35
C TRP A 142 10.24 -10.06 -3.98
N ASP A 143 11.03 -11.12 -3.98
CA ASP A 143 10.55 -12.45 -4.31
C ASP A 143 9.81 -13.02 -3.10
N THR A 144 8.56 -13.44 -3.31
CA THR A 144 7.71 -13.98 -2.26
C THR A 144 7.13 -15.34 -2.66
N SER A 145 6.48 -16.01 -1.72
CA SER A 145 5.69 -17.22 -1.98
C SER A 145 4.53 -17.04 -2.97
N VAL A 146 4.15 -15.79 -3.31
CA VAL A 146 3.08 -15.46 -4.26
C VAL A 146 3.57 -14.73 -5.52
N GLY A 147 4.88 -14.72 -5.78
CA GLY A 147 5.49 -14.01 -6.91
C GLY A 147 6.22 -12.74 -6.48
N ARG A 148 6.54 -11.87 -7.45
CA ARG A 148 7.35 -10.67 -7.21
C ARG A 148 6.50 -9.49 -6.77
N VAL A 149 6.65 -9.05 -5.53
CA VAL A 149 5.79 -8.03 -4.90
C VAL A 149 6.52 -6.69 -4.80
N GLY A 150 5.83 -5.61 -5.21
CA GLY A 150 6.23 -4.22 -5.00
C GLY A 150 5.23 -3.46 -4.12
N ILE A 151 5.66 -2.33 -3.55
CA ILE A 151 4.81 -1.48 -2.71
C ILE A 151 4.98 -0.01 -3.15
N LEU A 152 3.85 0.69 -3.28
CA LEU A 152 3.76 2.15 -3.36
C LEU A 152 2.90 2.61 -2.19
N ILE A 153 3.18 3.74 -1.53
CA ILE A 153 2.34 4.17 -0.41
C ILE A 153 1.57 5.43 -0.81
N CYS A 154 0.24 5.32 -0.81
CA CYS A 154 -0.69 6.43 -0.93
C CYS A 154 -0.33 7.42 -2.04
N TYR A 155 0.21 8.59 -1.68
CA TYR A 155 0.55 9.69 -2.57
C TYR A 155 1.52 9.30 -3.71
N ASP A 156 2.32 8.24 -3.53
CA ASP A 156 3.13 7.66 -4.62
C ASP A 156 2.27 7.28 -5.84
N ARG A 157 0.97 7.00 -5.67
CA ARG A 157 0.04 6.68 -6.77
C ARG A 157 -0.13 7.80 -7.79
N HIS A 158 0.14 9.05 -7.42
CA HIS A 158 -0.02 10.18 -8.34
C HIS A 158 1.17 10.30 -9.30
N PHE A 159 2.24 9.55 -9.07
CA PHE A 159 3.48 9.60 -9.82
C PHE A 159 3.61 8.33 -10.68
N PRO A 160 3.67 8.44 -12.01
CA PRO A 160 3.91 7.28 -12.88
C PRO A 160 5.30 6.65 -12.70
N GLU A 161 6.28 7.41 -12.23
CA GLU A 161 7.69 7.02 -12.17
C GLU A 161 7.94 5.88 -11.16
N PRO A 162 7.44 5.93 -9.91
CA PRO A 162 7.52 4.79 -8.99
C PRO A 162 6.88 3.52 -9.53
N ALA A 163 5.67 3.63 -10.10
CA ALA A 163 4.97 2.52 -10.72
C ALA A 163 5.80 1.89 -11.84
N ARG A 164 6.36 2.74 -12.71
CA ARG A 164 7.29 2.29 -13.77
C ARG A 164 8.55 1.65 -13.20
N ALA A 165 9.15 2.20 -12.15
CA ALA A 165 10.35 1.66 -11.53
C ALA A 165 10.13 0.24 -10.99
N LEU A 166 8.98 -0.03 -10.35
CA LEU A 166 8.59 -1.37 -9.91
C LEU A 166 8.37 -2.31 -11.10
N GLY A 167 7.68 -1.84 -12.15
CA GLY A 167 7.46 -2.61 -13.38
C GLY A 167 8.76 -3.02 -14.06
N LEU A 168 9.73 -2.11 -14.15
CA LEU A 168 11.06 -2.37 -14.73
C LEU A 168 11.91 -3.34 -13.90
N LYS A 169 11.70 -3.37 -12.58
CA LYS A 169 12.32 -4.36 -11.69
C LYS A 169 11.62 -5.70 -11.70
N GLY A 170 10.54 -5.84 -12.48
CA GLY A 170 9.83 -7.09 -12.70
C GLY A 170 8.76 -7.40 -11.66
N ALA A 171 8.19 -6.39 -10.99
CA ALA A 171 7.03 -6.60 -10.12
C ALA A 171 5.87 -7.28 -10.88
N GLU A 172 5.19 -8.18 -10.22
CA GLU A 172 4.03 -8.95 -10.73
C GLU A 172 2.74 -8.58 -10.01
N LEU A 173 2.86 -8.15 -8.75
CA LEU A 173 1.79 -7.61 -7.92
C LEU A 173 2.32 -6.39 -7.17
N VAL A 174 1.62 -5.27 -7.27
CA VAL A 174 1.96 -4.04 -6.54
C VAL A 174 0.83 -3.68 -5.59
N PHE A 175 1.16 -3.44 -4.31
CA PHE A 175 0.19 -2.93 -3.36
C PHE A 175 0.29 -1.42 -3.22
N ASN A 176 -0.86 -0.75 -3.11
CA ASN A 176 -0.95 0.66 -2.79
C ASN A 176 -1.84 0.92 -1.55
N PRO A 177 -1.31 0.67 -0.34
CA PRO A 177 -1.94 1.10 0.89
C PRO A 177 -2.07 2.62 0.95
N SER A 178 -3.28 3.11 1.20
CA SER A 178 -3.62 4.53 1.17
C SER A 178 -4.55 4.96 2.29
N ALA A 179 -4.49 6.24 2.62
CA ALA A 179 -5.50 6.98 3.34
C ALA A 179 -5.80 8.26 2.53
N THR A 180 -6.94 8.30 1.84
CA THR A 180 -7.32 9.45 1.00
C THR A 180 -8.83 9.69 1.00
N VAL A 181 -9.22 10.96 0.86
CA VAL A 181 -10.57 11.45 1.19
C VAL A 181 -11.39 11.80 -0.03
N LYS A 182 -12.70 11.70 0.11
CA LYS A 182 -13.67 11.77 -1.00
C LYS A 182 -13.61 13.11 -1.73
N SER A 183 -13.49 14.20 -0.97
CA SER A 183 -13.49 15.57 -1.47
C SER A 183 -12.31 15.92 -2.38
N LEU A 184 -11.21 15.16 -2.31
CA LEU A 184 -9.98 15.49 -3.03
C LEU A 184 -9.74 14.57 -4.25
N SER A 185 -9.94 13.26 -4.09
CA SER A 185 -9.28 12.30 -4.99
C SER A 185 -10.12 11.08 -5.38
N ARG A 186 -11.42 11.07 -5.04
CA ARG A 186 -12.32 9.91 -5.28
C ARG A 186 -12.33 9.46 -6.74
N TYR A 187 -12.40 10.40 -7.68
CA TYR A 187 -12.38 10.12 -9.11
C TYR A 187 -11.02 9.57 -9.56
N LEU A 188 -9.93 10.17 -9.07
CA LEU A 188 -8.56 9.77 -9.41
C LEU A 188 -8.24 8.34 -8.97
N TRP A 189 -8.86 7.88 -7.87
CA TRP A 189 -8.67 6.54 -7.31
C TRP A 189 -8.88 5.42 -8.32
N GLU A 190 -9.89 5.54 -9.18
CA GLU A 190 -10.23 4.52 -10.20
C GLU A 190 -9.62 4.85 -11.57
N LEU A 191 -8.77 5.87 -11.66
CA LEU A 191 -8.09 6.28 -12.88
C LEU A 191 -6.59 5.92 -12.83
N GLU A 192 -5.91 6.30 -11.75
CA GLU A 192 -4.45 6.23 -11.65
C GLU A 192 -3.94 4.79 -11.53
N GLN A 193 -4.54 3.98 -10.66
CA GLN A 193 -4.09 2.59 -10.48
C GLN A 193 -4.33 1.76 -11.75
N PRO A 194 -5.50 1.82 -12.40
CA PRO A 194 -5.67 1.14 -13.68
C PRO A 194 -4.66 1.58 -14.74
N ALA A 195 -4.34 2.87 -14.80
CA ALA A 195 -3.30 3.36 -15.71
C ALA A 195 -1.93 2.76 -15.38
N HIS A 196 -1.56 2.67 -14.09
CA HIS A 196 -0.32 2.03 -13.65
C HIS A 196 -0.28 0.53 -13.97
N ALA A 197 -1.40 -0.17 -13.77
CA ALA A 197 -1.52 -1.59 -14.07
C ALA A 197 -1.33 -1.85 -15.57
N VAL A 198 -2.02 -1.08 -16.42
CA VAL A 198 -1.90 -1.16 -17.89
C VAL A 198 -0.49 -0.83 -18.37
N ALA A 199 0.09 0.27 -17.88
CA ALA A 199 1.38 0.76 -18.35
C ALA A 199 2.54 -0.21 -18.06
N ASN A 200 2.38 -1.09 -17.06
CA ASN A 200 3.42 -1.99 -16.57
C ASN A 200 3.08 -3.49 -16.67
N GLY A 201 1.83 -3.83 -17.01
CA GLY A 201 1.36 -5.21 -17.14
C GLY A 201 1.54 -6.02 -15.86
N TYR A 202 1.11 -5.48 -14.72
CA TYR A 202 1.07 -6.18 -13.42
C TYR A 202 -0.28 -6.00 -12.72
N TRP A 203 -0.55 -6.81 -11.70
CA TRP A 203 -1.69 -6.62 -10.80
C TRP A 203 -1.46 -5.47 -9.82
N ILE A 204 -2.54 -4.77 -9.43
CA ILE A 204 -2.51 -3.81 -8.31
C ILE A 204 -3.55 -4.19 -7.26
N GLY A 205 -3.17 -4.19 -5.98
CA GLY A 205 -4.10 -4.14 -4.85
C GLY A 205 -4.14 -2.73 -4.28
N ALA A 206 -5.24 -2.00 -4.48
CA ALA A 206 -5.43 -0.64 -3.99
C ALA A 206 -6.30 -0.65 -2.72
N ILE A 207 -5.76 -0.14 -1.61
CA ILE A 207 -6.43 -0.20 -0.30
C ILE A 207 -6.62 1.21 0.20
N ASN A 208 -7.83 1.55 0.59
CA ASN A 208 -8.11 2.82 1.26
C ASN A 208 -8.95 2.60 2.51
N ARG A 209 -8.65 3.43 3.51
CA ARG A 209 -9.37 3.54 4.77
C ARG A 209 -10.85 3.90 4.56
N VAL A 210 -11.69 3.64 5.57
CA VAL A 210 -13.12 4.04 5.60
C VAL A 210 -13.42 4.96 6.79
N GLY A 211 -14.48 5.76 6.63
CA GLY A 211 -15.08 6.54 7.70
C GLY A 211 -14.52 7.96 7.86
N VAL A 212 -14.96 8.61 8.93
CA VAL A 212 -14.51 9.94 9.35
C VAL A 212 -13.78 9.79 10.69
N GLU A 213 -12.65 10.46 10.84
CA GLU A 213 -11.75 10.26 11.98
C GLU A 213 -11.34 11.60 12.57
N LYS A 214 -11.30 11.79 13.88
CA LYS A 214 -10.59 12.96 14.42
C LYS A 214 -9.08 12.72 14.28
N PRO A 215 -8.26 13.71 13.85
CA PRO A 215 -8.55 15.14 13.70
C PRO A 215 -9.09 15.58 12.31
N LEU A 216 -9.36 14.67 11.36
CA LEU A 216 -10.13 14.95 10.14
C LEU A 216 -11.61 15.28 10.51
N ASN A 217 -11.94 16.55 10.73
CA ASN A 217 -13.32 16.90 11.15
C ASN A 217 -14.42 16.45 10.17
N GLU A 218 -14.29 16.79 8.88
CA GLU A 218 -15.37 16.58 7.87
C GLU A 218 -14.94 15.70 6.69
N ALA A 219 -13.64 15.47 6.52
CA ALA A 219 -13.14 14.73 5.38
C ALA A 219 -13.31 13.22 5.61
N GLN A 220 -13.99 12.57 4.66
CA GLN A 220 -14.36 11.16 4.74
C GLN A 220 -13.42 10.31 3.88
N PHE A 221 -12.80 9.30 4.50
CA PHE A 221 -12.18 8.20 3.80
C PHE A 221 -13.27 7.32 3.19
N TYR A 222 -13.15 7.04 1.89
CA TYR A 222 -14.25 6.48 1.09
C TYR A 222 -14.06 4.99 0.75
N GLY A 223 -13.13 4.31 1.41
CA GLY A 223 -12.89 2.90 1.16
C GLY A 223 -12.69 2.61 -0.32
N SER A 224 -13.60 1.83 -0.91
CA SER A 224 -13.53 1.45 -2.31
C SER A 224 -12.22 0.75 -2.64
N SER A 225 -11.75 -0.12 -1.74
CA SER A 225 -10.56 -0.93 -1.97
C SER A 225 -10.84 -1.94 -3.07
N TYR A 226 -9.87 -2.22 -3.93
CA TYR A 226 -10.06 -3.13 -5.07
C TYR A 226 -8.76 -3.75 -5.57
N PHE A 227 -8.87 -4.85 -6.31
CA PHE A 227 -7.79 -5.32 -7.18
C PHE A 227 -7.98 -4.80 -8.61
N CYS A 228 -6.88 -4.55 -9.31
CA CYS A 228 -6.88 -4.18 -10.72
C CYS A 228 -6.00 -5.16 -11.49
N ASP A 229 -6.55 -5.71 -12.57
CA ASP A 229 -5.83 -6.65 -13.42
C ASP A 229 -4.81 -5.94 -14.34
N PRO A 230 -3.87 -6.68 -14.94
CA PRO A 230 -2.86 -6.10 -15.85
C PRO A 230 -3.42 -5.39 -17.09
N ARG A 231 -4.73 -5.52 -17.37
CA ARG A 231 -5.43 -4.83 -18.46
C ARG A 231 -6.19 -3.60 -17.97
N GLY A 232 -6.05 -3.22 -16.70
CA GLY A 232 -6.71 -2.04 -16.12
C GLY A 232 -8.15 -2.28 -15.67
N ARG A 233 -8.62 -3.53 -15.61
CA ARG A 233 -9.98 -3.81 -15.15
C ARG A 233 -9.99 -3.96 -13.64
N ILE A 234 -10.93 -3.30 -12.98
CA ILE A 234 -11.16 -3.45 -11.54
C ILE A 234 -11.87 -4.79 -11.29
N ILE A 235 -11.28 -5.61 -10.42
CA ILE A 235 -11.74 -6.94 -10.02
C ILE A 235 -11.97 -6.96 -8.51
N GLY A 236 -13.22 -7.15 -8.10
CA GLY A 236 -13.61 -7.07 -6.69
C GLY A 236 -13.50 -5.64 -6.16
N LYS A 237 -14.56 -5.14 -5.54
CA LYS A 237 -14.58 -3.77 -5.01
C LYS A 237 -15.30 -3.79 -3.68
N ALA A 238 -14.61 -3.34 -2.66
CA ALA A 238 -15.11 -3.23 -1.31
C ALA A 238 -15.97 -1.96 -1.17
N SER A 239 -16.75 -1.90 -0.10
CA SER A 239 -17.71 -0.81 0.13
C SER A 239 -17.04 0.55 0.34
N GLU A 240 -17.84 1.64 0.30
CA GLU A 240 -17.33 2.97 0.62
C GLU A 240 -17.24 3.25 2.13
N THR A 241 -17.88 2.43 2.96
CA THR A 241 -18.19 2.78 4.36
C THR A 241 -17.86 1.71 5.37
N GLU A 242 -17.83 0.43 5.00
CA GLU A 242 -17.73 -0.67 5.96
C GLU A 242 -16.29 -1.16 6.15
N ASP A 243 -16.04 -1.75 7.32
CA ASP A 243 -14.88 -2.61 7.50
C ASP A 243 -15.05 -3.86 6.61
N GLU A 244 -14.04 -4.18 5.81
CA GLU A 244 -14.17 -5.27 4.84
C GLU A 244 -12.84 -5.98 4.59
N VAL A 245 -12.92 -7.30 4.50
CA VAL A 245 -11.86 -8.18 4.01
C VAL A 245 -12.22 -8.65 2.59
N LEU A 246 -11.74 -7.89 1.60
CA LEU A 246 -11.92 -8.21 0.18
C LEU A 246 -10.90 -9.27 -0.24
N VAL A 247 -11.37 -10.42 -0.73
CA VAL A 247 -10.52 -11.53 -1.20
C VAL A 247 -10.80 -11.79 -2.67
N CYS A 248 -9.75 -11.90 -3.48
CA CYS A 248 -9.83 -12.17 -4.91
C CYS A 248 -8.80 -13.22 -5.35
N ASP A 249 -9.16 -14.02 -6.35
CA ASP A 249 -8.24 -14.92 -7.04
C ASP A 249 -7.60 -14.17 -8.22
N LEU A 250 -6.29 -13.94 -8.15
CA LEU A 250 -5.51 -13.26 -9.16
C LEU A 250 -4.86 -14.29 -10.08
N ASP A 251 -5.14 -14.22 -11.38
CA ASP A 251 -4.46 -15.04 -12.36
C ASP A 251 -3.12 -14.40 -12.73
N MET A 252 -2.03 -14.91 -12.15
CA MET A 252 -0.70 -14.34 -12.34
C MET A 252 -0.14 -14.61 -13.75
N ASP A 253 -0.68 -15.59 -14.48
CA ASP A 253 -0.27 -15.84 -15.87
C ASP A 253 -0.65 -14.66 -16.80
N MET A 254 -1.66 -13.86 -16.41
CA MET A 254 -2.06 -12.64 -17.14
C MET A 254 -0.93 -11.62 -17.26
N ASN A 255 -0.02 -11.54 -16.28
CA ASN A 255 1.13 -10.63 -16.34
C ASN A 255 1.98 -10.91 -17.58
N ARG A 256 2.31 -12.20 -17.79
CA ARG A 256 3.08 -12.66 -18.94
C ARG A 256 2.31 -12.45 -20.23
N GLU A 257 1.03 -12.81 -20.26
CA GLU A 257 0.18 -12.67 -21.44
C GLU A 257 0.13 -11.21 -21.93
N VAL A 258 -0.18 -10.27 -21.03
CA VAL A 258 -0.29 -8.84 -21.36
C VAL A 258 1.06 -8.27 -21.77
N ARG A 259 2.13 -8.60 -21.05
CA ARG A 259 3.49 -8.14 -21.40
C ARG A 259 3.97 -8.68 -22.75
N ASN A 260 3.65 -9.93 -23.08
CA ASN A 260 3.96 -10.52 -24.39
C ASN A 260 3.15 -9.88 -25.52
N THR A 261 1.90 -9.51 -25.26
CA THR A 261 1.01 -8.90 -26.27
C THR A 261 1.47 -7.48 -26.64
N TRP A 262 1.70 -6.63 -25.63
CA TRP A 262 1.95 -5.20 -25.86
C TRP A 262 3.41 -4.82 -25.96
N GLN A 263 4.31 -5.57 -25.31
CA GLN A 263 5.76 -5.32 -25.31
C GLN A 263 6.17 -3.90 -24.86
N PHE A 264 5.33 -3.18 -24.09
CA PHE A 264 5.62 -1.82 -23.61
C PHE A 264 6.96 -1.67 -22.90
N LEU A 265 7.42 -2.70 -22.18
CA LEU A 265 8.73 -2.66 -21.49
C LEU A 265 9.90 -2.69 -22.47
N ARG A 266 9.79 -3.45 -23.57
CA ARG A 266 10.78 -3.56 -24.65
C ARG A 266 10.83 -2.27 -25.46
N ASP A 267 9.66 -1.68 -25.74
CA ASP A 267 9.52 -0.54 -26.68
C ASP A 267 9.81 0.83 -26.04
N ARG A 268 10.30 0.84 -24.80
CA ARG A 268 10.77 2.07 -24.14
C ARG A 268 11.94 2.69 -24.90
N ARG A 269 12.10 4.00 -24.74
CA ARG A 269 13.21 4.80 -25.27
C ARG A 269 13.93 5.52 -24.12
N PRO A 270 14.71 4.82 -23.27
CA PRO A 270 15.36 5.42 -22.10
C PRO A 270 16.20 6.67 -22.41
N GLU A 271 16.80 6.71 -23.59
CA GLU A 271 17.59 7.85 -24.07
C GLU A 271 16.76 9.12 -24.29
N SER A 272 15.43 9.01 -24.41
CA SER A 272 14.55 10.17 -24.52
C SER A 272 13.96 10.63 -23.17
N TYR A 273 14.39 10.04 -22.06
CA TYR A 273 13.81 10.30 -20.73
C TYR A 273 14.69 11.14 -19.81
N GLU A 274 15.86 11.60 -20.29
CA GLU A 274 16.80 12.38 -19.48
C GLU A 274 16.17 13.63 -18.84
N GLU A 275 15.21 14.26 -19.53
CA GLU A 275 14.54 15.46 -19.04
C GLU A 275 13.60 15.18 -17.85
N LEU A 276 13.10 13.95 -17.69
CA LEU A 276 12.17 13.59 -16.61
C LEU A 276 12.77 13.70 -15.21
N VAL A 277 14.10 13.65 -15.11
CA VAL A 277 14.84 13.66 -13.83
C VAL A 277 15.57 14.98 -13.58
N ARG A 278 15.35 15.99 -14.44
CA ARG A 278 15.92 17.33 -14.24
C ARG A 278 15.01 18.16 -13.34
N GLU A 279 15.60 19.07 -12.59
CA GLU A 279 14.83 20.02 -11.79
C GLU A 279 14.03 20.97 -12.70
N LEU A 280 12.84 21.32 -12.25
CA LEU A 280 12.05 22.39 -12.87
C LEU A 280 12.67 23.75 -12.52
N PRO A 281 12.46 24.79 -13.34
CA PRO A 281 12.98 26.15 -13.10
C PRO A 281 12.59 26.75 -11.75
#